data_AF-A0A085MRN8-F1
#
_entry.id   AF-A0A085MRN8-F1
#
_cell.length_a   1.000
_cell.length_b   1.000
_cell.length_c   1.000
_cell.angle_alpha   90.00
_cell.angle_beta   90.00
_cell.angle_gamma   90.00
#
_symmetry.space_group_name_H-M   'P 1'
#
loop_
_entity.id
_entity.type
_entity.pdbx_description
1 polymer ?
#
loop_
_entity_poly.entity_id
_entity_poly.type
_entity_poly.pdbx_seq_one_letter_code
_entity_poly.pdbx_strand_id
1 'polypeptide(L)'
;MKTPEELSQAFERWKAKKGEKLLKLYQEKAAKEKSGEIFAPVSERIHEIEKEIAQKKAHLDRRLSLLYARIYRAGASSAAKKERQKRTHHLCNLGGLVEKAGLGELKAAALLGMLIQQAEFLANNPGVLDRWEKRGEEALNTIEE
;
A
#
# COMPACT_ATOMS: atom_id res chain seq x y z
N MET A 1 -1.35 -17.09 5.56
CA MET A 1 0.05 -16.67 5.29
C MET A 1 0.51 -15.88 6.50
N LYS A 2 1.73 -16.12 7.01
CA LYS A 2 2.26 -15.31 8.13
C LYS A 2 2.56 -13.89 7.66
N THR A 3 2.24 -12.89 8.46
CA THR A 3 2.54 -11.49 8.16
C THR A 3 4.05 -11.21 8.28
N PRO A 4 4.58 -10.14 7.65
CA PRO A 4 5.96 -9.72 7.84
C PRO A 4 6.34 -9.57 9.32
N GLU A 5 5.44 -9.01 10.13
CA GLU A 5 5.62 -8.82 11.57
C GLU A 5 5.70 -10.15 12.33
N GLU A 6 4.82 -11.11 12.03
CA GLU A 6 4.83 -12.44 12.64
C GLU A 6 6.12 -13.20 12.32
N LEU A 7 6.66 -13.05 11.10
CA LEU A 7 7.93 -13.67 10.70
C LEU A 7 9.11 -13.08 11.47
N SER A 8 9.15 -11.75 11.61
CA SER A 8 10.18 -11.05 12.40
C SER A 8 10.10 -11.41 13.88
N GLN A 9 8.90 -11.41 14.48
CA GLN A 9 8.72 -11.81 15.88
C GLN A 9 9.12 -13.27 16.13
N ALA A 10 8.79 -14.18 15.21
CA ALA A 10 9.20 -15.58 15.31
C ALA A 10 10.74 -15.73 15.26
N PHE A 11 11.41 -14.93 14.44
CA PHE A 11 12.88 -14.91 14.39
C PHE A 11 13.49 -14.36 15.67
N GLU A 12 12.98 -13.24 16.20
CA GLU A 12 13.51 -12.65 17.44
C GLU A 12 13.34 -13.60 18.64
N ARG A 13 12.18 -14.27 18.77
CA ARG A 13 11.97 -15.30 19.81
C ARG A 13 12.96 -16.46 19.68
N TRP A 14 13.25 -16.90 18.45
CA TRP A 14 14.22 -17.95 18.19
C TRP A 14 15.66 -17.48 18.47
N LYS A 15 16.00 -16.26 18.08
CA LYS A 15 17.31 -15.64 18.29
C LYS A 15 17.58 -15.44 19.78
N ALA A 16 16.58 -15.02 20.57
CA ALA A 16 16.69 -14.91 22.02
C ALA A 16 17.10 -16.24 22.68
N LYS A 17 16.44 -17.35 22.31
CA LYS A 17 16.81 -18.70 22.81
C LYS A 17 18.23 -19.10 22.44
N LYS A 18 18.69 -18.75 21.22
CA LYS A 18 20.08 -18.99 20.80
C LYS A 18 21.06 -18.07 21.53
N GLY A 19 20.67 -16.83 21.82
CA GLY A 19 21.43 -15.85 22.59
C GLY A 19 21.68 -16.30 24.03
N GLU A 20 20.68 -16.88 24.70
CA GLU A 20 20.86 -17.48 26.03
C GLU A 20 21.89 -18.62 26.02
N LYS A 21 21.86 -19.45 24.97
CA LYS A 21 22.84 -20.53 24.79
C LYS A 21 24.24 -19.99 24.48
N LEU A 22 24.35 -18.96 23.65
CA LEU A 22 25.60 -18.27 23.34
C LEU A 22 26.22 -17.65 24.59
N LEU A 23 25.42 -16.99 25.43
CA LEU A 23 25.89 -16.37 26.67
C LEU A 23 26.54 -17.42 27.59
N LYS A 24 25.92 -18.59 27.75
CA LYS A 24 26.50 -19.70 28.53
C LYS A 24 27.81 -20.19 27.95
N LEU A 25 27.91 -20.31 26.62
CA LEU A 25 29.15 -20.73 25.95
C LEU A 25 30.26 -19.68 26.08
N TYR A 26 29.95 -18.39 26.04
CA TYR A 26 30.94 -17.33 26.30
C TYR A 26 31.43 -17.36 27.74
N GLN A 27 30.53 -17.58 28.71
CA GLN A 27 30.91 -17.74 30.12
C GLN A 27 31.80 -18.97 30.32
N GLU A 28 31.46 -20.10 29.69
CA GLU A 28 32.28 -21.33 29.71
C GLU A 28 33.65 -21.10 29.06
N LYS A 29 33.70 -20.42 27.91
CA LYS A 29 34.96 -20.06 27.24
C LYS A 29 35.84 -19.21 28.15
N ALA A 30 35.28 -18.17 28.76
CA ALA A 30 36.01 -17.27 29.66
C ALA A 30 36.51 -17.99 30.93
N ALA A 31 35.76 -18.97 31.44
CA ALA A 31 36.18 -19.80 32.57
C ALA A 31 37.36 -20.71 32.20
N LYS A 32 37.29 -21.39 31.05
CA LYS A 32 38.35 -22.27 30.54
C LYS A 32 39.62 -21.50 30.17
N GLU A 33 39.47 -20.32 29.61
CA GLU A 33 40.58 -19.42 29.30
C GLU A 33 41.31 -18.97 30.58
N LYS A 34 40.58 -18.74 31.68
CA LYS A 34 41.18 -18.42 32.99
C LYS A 34 41.84 -19.62 33.67
N SER A 35 41.32 -20.84 33.48
CA SER A 35 41.90 -22.07 34.05
C SER A 35 43.04 -22.64 33.20
N GLY A 36 43.33 -22.08 32.03
CA GLY A 36 44.33 -22.61 31.09
C GLY A 36 43.90 -23.89 30.38
N GLU A 37 42.61 -24.21 30.41
CA GLU A 37 42.02 -25.37 29.74
C GLU A 37 41.81 -25.12 28.24
N ILE A 38 41.75 -26.21 27.47
CA ILE A 38 41.47 -26.16 26.04
C ILE A 38 40.04 -25.64 25.81
N PHE A 39 39.92 -24.43 25.26
CA PHE A 39 38.63 -23.79 24.95
C PHE A 39 38.24 -23.86 23.45
N ALA A 40 39.10 -24.41 22.59
CA ALA A 40 38.86 -24.49 21.14
C ALA A 40 37.49 -25.13 20.77
N PRO A 41 37.05 -26.25 21.39
CA PRO A 41 35.74 -26.84 21.10
C PRO A 41 34.55 -25.94 21.49
N VAL A 42 34.72 -25.10 22.52
CA VAL A 42 33.68 -24.13 22.93
C VAL A 42 33.62 -22.98 21.93
N SER A 43 34.77 -22.54 21.42
CA SER A 43 34.85 -21.51 20.38
C SER A 43 34.23 -21.95 19.05
N GLU A 44 34.42 -23.22 18.66
CA GLU A 44 33.78 -23.78 17.46
C GLU A 44 32.26 -23.78 17.59
N ARG A 45 31.73 -24.22 18.74
CA ARG A 45 30.27 -24.21 19.00
C ARG A 45 29.67 -22.81 18.98
N ILE A 46 30.40 -21.81 19.48
CA ILE A 46 30.00 -20.40 19.39
C ILE A 46 29.88 -20.00 17.92
N HIS A 47 30.91 -20.30 17.13
CA HIS A 47 30.95 -19.95 15.71
C HIS A 47 29.84 -20.64 14.89
N GLU A 48 29.53 -21.90 15.20
CA GLU A 48 28.41 -22.61 14.56
C GLU A 48 27.06 -21.93 14.83
N ILE A 49 26.81 -21.52 16.08
CA ILE A 49 25.55 -20.86 16.45
C ILE A 49 25.47 -19.47 15.80
N GLU A 50 26.56 -18.71 15.77
CA GLU A 50 26.62 -17.42 15.07
C GLU A 50 26.33 -17.56 13.58
N LYS A 51 26.93 -18.58 12.95
CA LYS A 51 26.69 -18.91 11.54
C LYS A 51 25.22 -19.27 11.29
N GLU A 52 24.61 -20.06 12.16
CA GLU A 52 23.19 -20.42 12.08
C GLU A 52 22.28 -19.18 12.18
N ILE A 53 22.59 -18.26 13.11
CA ILE A 53 21.85 -17.00 13.27
C ILE A 53 21.98 -16.14 12.00
N ALA A 54 23.19 -16.00 11.48
CA ALA A 54 23.45 -15.20 10.28
C ALA A 54 22.71 -15.76 9.05
N GLN A 55 22.75 -17.08 8.84
CA GLN A 55 22.04 -17.75 7.74
C GLN A 55 20.53 -17.55 7.84
N LYS A 56 19.97 -17.74 9.04
CA LYS A 56 18.52 -17.62 9.25
C LYS A 56 18.04 -16.18 9.11
N LYS A 57 18.85 -15.20 9.52
CA LYS A 57 18.59 -13.78 9.29
C LYS A 57 18.58 -13.46 7.79
N ALA A 58 19.60 -13.89 7.05
CA ALA A 58 19.66 -13.68 5.61
C ALA A 58 18.46 -14.30 4.87
N HIS A 59 18.00 -15.48 5.30
CA HIS A 59 16.80 -16.11 4.76
C HIS A 59 15.52 -15.30 5.08
N LEU A 60 15.40 -14.78 6.30
CA LEU A 60 14.29 -13.91 6.69
C LEU A 60 14.26 -12.65 5.84
N ASP A 61 15.40 -11.96 5.70
CA ASP A 61 15.51 -10.70 4.95
C ASP A 61 15.09 -10.88 3.48
N ARG A 62 15.53 -11.97 2.84
CA ARG A 62 15.08 -12.33 1.48
C ARG A 62 13.56 -12.51 1.42
N ARG A 63 12.99 -13.23 2.39
CA ARG A 63 11.55 -13.51 2.42
C ARG A 63 10.73 -12.24 2.67
N LEU A 64 11.18 -11.38 3.58
CA LEU A 64 10.53 -10.11 3.86
C LEU A 64 10.57 -9.18 2.64
N SER A 65 11.72 -9.08 1.97
CA SER A 65 11.87 -8.30 0.74
C SER A 65 10.85 -8.71 -0.33
N LEU A 66 10.69 -10.02 -0.55
CA LEU A 66 9.71 -10.56 -1.51
C LEU A 66 8.26 -10.22 -1.11
N LEU A 67 7.93 -10.30 0.18
CA LEU A 67 6.60 -9.96 0.66
C LEU A 67 6.29 -8.47 0.50
N TYR A 68 7.23 -7.60 0.87
CA TYR A 68 7.06 -6.15 0.70
C TYR A 68 6.94 -5.77 -0.77
N ALA A 69 7.78 -6.32 -1.65
CA ALA A 69 7.67 -6.09 -3.10
C ALA A 69 6.30 -6.53 -3.66
N ARG A 70 5.78 -7.67 -3.17
CA ARG A 70 4.44 -8.16 -3.55
C ARG A 70 3.32 -7.24 -3.07
N ILE A 71 3.37 -6.82 -1.80
CA ILE A 71 2.38 -5.91 -1.21
C ILE A 71 2.39 -4.57 -1.95
N TYR A 72 3.57 -4.01 -2.23
CA TYR A 72 3.71 -2.73 -2.91
C TYR A 72 3.16 -2.78 -4.35
N ARG A 73 3.49 -3.83 -5.11
CA ARG A 73 2.93 -4.05 -6.46
C ARG A 73 1.42 -4.24 -6.45
N ALA A 74 0.90 -5.03 -5.51
CA ALA A 74 -0.53 -5.27 -5.39
C ALA A 74 -1.29 -4.00 -4.97
N GLY A 75 -0.73 -3.23 -4.03
CA GLY A 75 -1.29 -1.96 -3.55
C GLY A 75 -1.30 -0.88 -4.64
N ALA A 76 -0.19 -0.69 -5.34
CA ALA A 76 -0.09 0.27 -6.44
C ALA A 76 -1.04 -0.07 -7.60
N SER A 77 -1.16 -1.36 -7.95
CA SER A 77 -2.07 -1.82 -9.01
C SER A 77 -3.53 -1.67 -8.62
N SER A 78 -3.89 -2.02 -7.38
CA SER A 78 -5.28 -1.91 -6.88
C SER A 78 -5.74 -0.46 -6.74
N ALA A 79 -4.89 0.41 -6.18
CA ALA A 79 -5.20 1.85 -6.05
C ALA A 79 -5.32 2.53 -7.43
N ALA A 80 -4.38 2.27 -8.34
CA ALA A 80 -4.44 2.81 -9.69
C ALA A 80 -5.66 2.31 -10.47
N LYS A 81 -6.06 1.04 -10.27
CA LYS A 81 -7.27 0.48 -10.91
C LYS A 81 -8.54 1.11 -10.35
N LYS A 82 -8.64 1.30 -9.03
CA LYS A 82 -9.77 1.99 -8.40
C LYS A 82 -9.88 3.44 -8.88
N GLU A 83 -8.76 4.14 -8.99
CA GLU A 83 -8.75 5.52 -9.48
C GLU A 83 -9.21 5.62 -10.93
N ARG A 84 -8.73 4.72 -11.79
CA ARG A 84 -9.23 4.62 -13.18
C ARG A 84 -10.72 4.31 -13.22
N GLN A 85 -11.20 3.37 -12.41
CA GLN A 85 -12.61 3.02 -12.35
C GLN A 85 -13.47 4.20 -11.90
N LYS A 86 -13.06 4.91 -10.84
CA LYS A 86 -13.75 6.13 -10.39
C LYS A 86 -13.77 7.20 -11.46
N ARG A 87 -12.64 7.43 -12.12
CA ARG A 87 -12.52 8.40 -13.21
C ARG A 87 -13.43 8.03 -14.38
N THR A 88 -13.42 6.77 -14.82
CA THR A 88 -14.29 6.28 -15.89
C THR A 88 -15.76 6.42 -15.51
N HIS A 89 -16.16 5.99 -14.31
CA HIS A 89 -17.53 6.13 -13.83
C HIS A 89 -17.97 7.60 -13.78
N HIS A 90 -17.11 8.49 -13.29
CA HIS A 90 -17.37 9.92 -13.28
C HIS A 90 -17.56 10.49 -14.70
N LEU A 91 -16.68 10.13 -15.64
CA LEU A 91 -16.79 10.57 -17.05
C LEU A 91 -18.05 10.02 -17.73
N CYS A 92 -18.41 8.76 -17.49
CA CYS A 92 -19.65 8.18 -18.00
C CYS A 92 -20.88 8.91 -17.43
N ASN A 93 -20.88 9.22 -16.14
CA ASN A 93 -21.97 9.98 -15.53
C ASN A 93 -22.09 11.37 -16.15
N LEU A 94 -20.99 12.09 -16.32
CA LEU A 94 -20.99 13.40 -16.98
C LEU A 94 -21.52 13.31 -18.43
N GLY A 95 -21.13 12.27 -19.18
CA GLY A 95 -21.68 12.00 -20.50
C GLY A 95 -23.18 11.76 -20.46
N GLY A 96 -23.67 10.96 -19.51
CA GLY A 96 -25.10 10.73 -19.31
C GLY A 96 -25.88 12.01 -18.97
N LEU A 97 -25.28 12.95 -18.25
CA LEU A 97 -25.90 14.26 -18.00
C LEU A 97 -26.03 15.09 -19.28
N VAL A 98 -25.04 15.04 -20.16
CA VAL A 98 -25.07 15.72 -21.48
C VAL A 98 -26.18 15.14 -22.36
N GLU A 99 -26.31 13.81 -22.38
CA GLU A 99 -27.41 13.12 -23.09
C GLU A 99 -28.78 13.50 -22.51
N LYS A 100 -28.96 13.42 -21.18
CA LYS A 100 -30.22 13.78 -20.51
C LYS A 100 -30.59 15.25 -20.68
N ALA A 101 -29.60 16.13 -20.87
CA ALA A 101 -29.83 17.53 -21.20
C ALA A 101 -30.21 17.77 -22.68
N GLY A 102 -30.26 16.72 -23.51
CA GLY A 102 -30.56 16.80 -24.94
C GLY A 102 -29.40 17.34 -25.79
N LEU A 103 -28.17 17.25 -25.27
CA LEU A 103 -26.98 17.86 -25.89
C LEU A 103 -26.04 16.83 -26.54
N GLY A 104 -26.39 15.54 -26.53
CA GLY A 104 -25.56 14.44 -27.03
C GLY A 104 -25.17 14.57 -28.52
N GLU A 105 -26.06 15.13 -29.33
CA GLU A 105 -25.84 15.31 -30.78
C GLU A 105 -24.99 16.56 -31.11
N LEU A 106 -24.64 17.39 -30.13
CA LEU A 106 -23.79 18.55 -30.37
C LEU A 106 -22.36 18.13 -30.71
N LYS A 107 -21.77 18.82 -31.68
CA LYS A 107 -20.32 18.69 -31.96
C LYS A 107 -19.54 19.06 -30.70
N ALA A 108 -18.46 18.32 -30.43
CA ALA A 108 -17.62 18.51 -29.25
C ALA A 108 -17.17 19.97 -29.04
N ALA A 109 -16.83 20.69 -30.12
CA ALA A 109 -16.44 22.10 -30.04
C ALA A 109 -17.59 23.02 -29.60
N ALA A 110 -18.83 22.76 -30.04
CA ALA A 110 -20.00 23.55 -29.66
C ALA A 110 -20.40 23.27 -28.21
N LEU A 111 -20.40 21.99 -27.80
CA LEU A 111 -20.64 21.60 -26.42
C LEU A 111 -19.61 22.22 -25.47
N LEU A 112 -18.33 22.13 -25.82
CA LEU A 112 -17.26 22.71 -25.02
C LEU A 112 -17.36 24.24 -24.95
N GLY A 113 -17.64 24.91 -26.06
CA GLY A 113 -17.83 26.36 -26.10
C GLY A 113 -18.98 26.81 -25.18
N MET A 114 -20.11 26.10 -25.22
CA MET A 114 -21.25 26.35 -24.33
C MET A 114 -20.86 26.18 -22.85
N LEU A 115 -20.17 25.08 -22.50
CA LEU A 115 -19.75 24.83 -21.11
C LEU A 115 -18.76 25.88 -20.59
N ILE A 116 -17.82 26.32 -21.44
CA ILE A 116 -16.88 27.41 -21.08
C ILE A 116 -17.65 28.70 -20.82
N GLN A 117 -18.59 29.08 -21.69
CA GLN A 117 -19.40 30.28 -21.51
C GLN A 117 -20.22 30.23 -20.20
N GLN A 118 -20.76 29.06 -19.84
CA GLN A 118 -21.48 28.89 -18.57
C GLN A 118 -20.54 28.96 -17.36
N ALA A 119 -19.32 28.41 -17.47
CA ALA A 119 -18.31 28.52 -16.40
C ALA A 119 -17.88 29.98 -16.16
N GLU A 120 -17.67 30.74 -17.23
CA GLU A 120 -17.39 32.18 -17.17
C GLU A 120 -18.56 32.97 -16.56
N PHE A 121 -19.79 32.63 -16.94
CA PHE A 121 -20.98 33.26 -16.37
C PHE A 121 -21.12 32.96 -14.87
N LEU A 122 -20.88 31.72 -14.45
CA LEU A 122 -20.93 31.30 -13.05
C LEU A 122 -19.88 32.01 -12.20
N ALA A 123 -18.65 32.17 -12.72
CA ALA A 123 -17.59 32.87 -12.02
C ALA A 123 -17.99 34.32 -11.67
N ASN A 124 -18.77 34.97 -12.54
CA ASN A 124 -19.27 36.33 -12.34
C ASN A 124 -20.60 36.39 -11.57
N ASN A 125 -21.31 35.26 -11.45
CA ASN A 125 -22.64 35.18 -10.86
C ASN A 125 -22.78 33.89 -10.02
N PRO A 126 -22.10 33.75 -8.89
CA PRO A 126 -22.12 32.51 -8.12
C PRO A 126 -23.53 32.12 -7.62
N GLY A 127 -24.40 33.11 -7.39
CA GLY A 127 -25.80 32.90 -6.95
C GLY A 127 -26.73 32.26 -7.99
N VAL A 128 -26.23 31.89 -9.18
CA VAL A 128 -27.01 31.09 -10.14
C VAL A 128 -26.82 29.59 -9.92
N LEU A 129 -25.79 29.18 -9.16
CA LEU A 129 -25.51 27.76 -8.88
C LEU A 129 -26.69 27.08 -8.22
N ASP A 130 -27.22 27.62 -7.13
CA ASP A 130 -28.36 27.06 -6.39
C ASP A 130 -29.60 26.88 -7.29
N ARG A 131 -29.78 27.75 -8.28
CA ARG A 131 -30.88 27.66 -9.25
C ARG A 131 -30.65 26.53 -10.25
N TRP A 132 -29.41 26.35 -10.71
CA TRP A 132 -29.05 25.24 -11.59
C TRP A 132 -29.09 23.90 -10.87
N GLU A 133 -28.65 23.84 -9.60
CA GLU A 133 -28.73 22.64 -8.77
C GLU A 133 -30.17 22.19 -8.58
N LYS A 134 -31.08 23.09 -8.16
CA LYS A 134 -32.51 22.76 -8.00
C LYS A 134 -33.13 22.23 -9.29
N ARG A 135 -32.87 22.89 -10.41
CA ARG A 135 -33.36 22.44 -11.73
C ARG A 135 -32.76 21.10 -12.15
N GLY A 136 -31.49 20.87 -11.81
CA GLY A 136 -30.79 19.60 -12.05
C GLY A 136 -31.36 18.46 -11.20
N GLU A 137 -31.64 18.70 -9.93
CA GLU A 137 -32.28 17.74 -9.03
C GLU A 137 -33.67 17.35 -9.52
N GLU A 138 -34.49 18.33 -9.95
CA GLU A 138 -35.79 18.08 -10.58
C GLU A 138 -35.64 17.18 -11.81
N ALA A 139 -34.71 17.51 -12.72
CA ALA A 139 -34.47 16.72 -13.94
C ALA A 139 -33.95 15.31 -13.64
N LEU A 140 -33.14 15.12 -12.59
CA LEU A 140 -32.62 13.81 -12.19
C LEU A 140 -33.69 12.92 -11.55
N ASN A 141 -34.62 13.51 -10.80
CA ASN A 141 -35.68 12.79 -10.09
C ASN A 141 -36.87 12.40 -10.97
N THR A 142 -37.05 13.05 -12.12
CA THR A 142 -38.03 12.60 -13.12
C THR A 142 -37.53 11.30 -13.76
N ILE A 143 -38.19 10.20 -13.44
CA ILE A 143 -38.02 8.89 -14.10
C ILE A 143 -38.55 9.07 -15.52
N GLU A 144 -37.69 8.87 -16.53
CA GLU A 144 -38.11 8.80 -17.93
C GLU A 144 -38.97 7.54 -18.11
N GLU A 145 -40.24 7.70 -18.50
CA GLU A 145 -41.15 6.62 -18.96
C GLU A 145 -40.79 6.13 -20.37
#